data_AF-A0A9E2VX61-F1
#
_entry.id   AF-A0A9E2VX61-F1
#
_cell.length_a   1.000
_cell.length_b   1.000
_cell.length_c   1.000
_cell.angle_alpha   90.00
_cell.angle_beta   90.00
_cell.angle_gamma   90.00
#
_symmetry.space_group_name_H-M   'P 1'
#
loop_
_entity.id
_entity.type
_entity.pdbx_description
1 polymer ?
#
loop_
_entity_poly.entity_id
_entity_poly.type
_entity_poly.pdbx_seq_one_letter_code
_entity_poly.pdbx_strand_id
1 'polypeptide(L)'
;MTKLVAGSWVKGNLDTWIGHPDKNRAWDFLVEARRHVDAALAAGRFDTRQRERLELQLAVCEGSDWFWWPGDENSAASVSRMEHLYRMQLTGLYRLMDETPPDYLAQPFSRGSVQGSDGVMRPAQ
;
A
#
# COMPACT_ATOMS: atom_id res chain seq x y z
N MET A 1 13.45 15.27 -30.24
CA MET A 1 12.93 15.07 -28.87
C MET A 1 13.32 13.67 -28.41
N THR A 2 13.95 13.55 -27.25
CA THR A 2 14.21 12.26 -26.61
C THR A 2 12.91 11.74 -26.02
N LYS A 3 12.51 10.50 -26.35
CA LYS A 3 11.28 9.88 -25.86
C LYS A 3 11.51 9.39 -24.42
N LEU A 4 10.72 9.90 -23.47
CA LEU A 4 10.70 9.40 -22.10
C LEU A 4 9.88 8.10 -22.04
N VAL A 5 10.36 7.14 -21.27
CA VAL A 5 9.69 5.85 -21.02
C VAL A 5 9.48 5.64 -19.53
N ALA A 6 8.53 4.79 -19.15
CA ALA A 6 8.26 4.47 -17.76
C ALA A 6 9.44 3.72 -17.13
N GLY A 7 9.77 4.06 -15.89
CA GLY A 7 10.82 3.43 -15.12
C GLY A 7 11.05 4.17 -13.81
N SER A 8 11.96 3.66 -13.00
CA SER A 8 12.44 4.33 -11.80
C SER A 8 13.96 4.34 -11.77
N TRP A 9 14.52 5.17 -10.90
CA TRP A 9 15.95 5.16 -10.61
C TRP A 9 16.43 3.84 -9.98
N VAL A 10 15.50 3.00 -9.49
CA VAL A 10 15.78 1.65 -9.00
C VAL A 10 15.62 0.67 -10.16
N LYS A 11 16.73 0.09 -10.63
CA LYS A 11 16.78 -0.91 -11.72
C LYS A 11 16.23 -0.47 -13.08
N GLY A 12 15.85 0.80 -13.26
CA GLY A 12 15.26 1.28 -14.51
C GLY A 12 13.82 0.80 -14.75
N ASN A 13 13.18 0.12 -13.78
CA ASN A 13 11.84 -0.44 -13.89
C ASN A 13 11.00 -0.16 -12.64
N LEU A 14 9.82 -0.77 -12.52
CA LEU A 14 8.88 -0.58 -11.40
C LEU A 14 8.75 -1.80 -10.48
N ASP A 15 9.55 -2.86 -10.69
CA ASP A 15 9.39 -4.15 -10.01
C ASP A 15 9.61 -4.06 -8.49
N THR A 16 10.27 -3.00 -8.05
CA THR A 16 10.39 -2.61 -6.65
C THR A 16 9.01 -2.50 -5.97
N TRP A 17 7.99 -2.00 -6.67
CA TRP A 17 6.65 -1.72 -6.12
C TRP A 17 5.52 -2.57 -6.72
N ILE A 18 5.74 -3.31 -7.81
CA ILE A 18 4.70 -4.11 -8.48
C ILE A 18 5.28 -5.38 -9.09
N GLY A 19 4.45 -6.41 -9.32
CA GLY A 19 4.82 -7.63 -10.03
C GLY A 19 4.95 -8.85 -9.12
N HIS A 20 5.50 -8.69 -7.92
CA HIS A 20 5.49 -9.76 -6.92
C HIS A 20 4.04 -9.99 -6.39
N PRO A 21 3.58 -11.24 -6.21
CA PRO A 21 2.21 -11.54 -5.74
C PRO A 21 1.80 -10.76 -4.49
N ASP A 22 2.66 -10.71 -3.46
CA ASP A 22 2.40 -9.96 -2.23
C ASP A 22 2.28 -8.44 -2.45
N LYS A 23 3.08 -7.86 -3.38
CA LYS A 23 2.99 -6.43 -3.74
C LYS A 23 1.71 -6.15 -4.49
N ASN A 24 1.34 -7.02 -5.43
CA ASN A 24 0.07 -6.93 -6.15
C ASN A 24 -1.11 -7.04 -5.18
N ARG A 25 -1.01 -7.89 -4.15
CA ARG A 25 -2.05 -8.00 -3.12
C ARG A 25 -2.21 -6.72 -2.31
N ALA A 26 -1.12 -6.02 -1.99
CA ALA A 26 -1.18 -4.69 -1.39
C ALA A 26 -1.88 -3.68 -2.32
N TRP A 27 -1.60 -3.72 -3.63
CA TRP A 27 -2.29 -2.87 -4.61
C TRP A 27 -3.79 -3.16 -4.68
N ASP A 28 -4.19 -4.44 -4.66
CA ASP A 28 -5.61 -4.82 -4.63
C ASP A 28 -6.33 -4.20 -3.43
N PHE A 29 -5.67 -4.21 -2.26
CA PHE A 29 -6.23 -3.59 -1.05
C PHE A 29 -6.41 -2.09 -1.18
N LEU A 30 -5.42 -1.38 -1.73
CA LEU A 30 -5.51 0.06 -1.96
C LEU A 30 -6.61 0.41 -2.98
N VAL A 31 -6.66 -0.31 -4.10
CA VAL A 31 -7.64 -0.08 -5.16
C VAL A 31 -9.06 -0.26 -4.62
N GLU A 32 -9.30 -1.31 -3.83
CA GLU A 32 -10.60 -1.52 -3.21
C GLU A 32 -10.93 -0.40 -2.23
N ALA A 33 -10.01 -0.07 -1.31
CA ALA A 33 -10.24 1.01 -0.34
C ALA A 33 -10.51 2.37 -1.00
N ARG A 34 -9.79 2.69 -2.09
CA ARG A 34 -9.99 3.92 -2.88
C ARG A 34 -11.38 3.97 -3.51
N ARG A 35 -11.91 2.84 -4.01
CA ARG A 35 -13.28 2.78 -4.53
C ARG A 35 -14.32 3.09 -3.46
N HIS A 36 -14.14 2.59 -2.24
CA HIS A 36 -15.03 2.91 -1.11
C HIS A 36 -14.95 4.40 -0.77
N VAL A 37 -13.75 4.99 -0.73
CA VAL A 37 -13.59 6.44 -0.53
C VAL A 37 -14.32 7.23 -1.61
N ASP A 38 -14.14 6.90 -2.89
CA ASP A 38 -14.78 7.61 -4.00
C ASP A 38 -16.32 7.52 -3.89
N ALA A 39 -16.85 6.34 -3.57
CA ALA A 39 -18.29 6.14 -3.37
C ALA A 39 -18.81 6.94 -2.16
N ALA A 40 -18.08 6.94 -1.05
CA ALA A 40 -18.47 7.61 0.18
C ALA A 40 -18.44 9.15 0.01
N LEU A 41 -17.47 9.69 -0.74
CA LEU A 41 -17.40 11.11 -1.10
C LEU A 41 -18.53 11.53 -2.05
N ALA A 42 -18.86 10.68 -3.02
CA ALA A 42 -19.96 10.89 -3.97
C ALA A 42 -21.33 10.89 -3.28
N ALA A 43 -21.50 10.09 -2.22
CA ALA A 43 -22.72 10.07 -1.40
C ALA A 43 -22.97 11.39 -0.64
N GLY A 44 -21.99 12.30 -0.57
CA GLY A 44 -22.19 13.64 -0.03
C GLY A 44 -22.34 13.73 1.50
N ARG A 45 -22.03 12.64 2.22
CA ARG A 45 -22.32 12.50 3.66
C ARG A 45 -21.26 13.05 4.62
N PHE A 46 -20.19 13.66 4.10
CA PHE A 46 -19.08 14.20 4.90
C PHE A 46 -19.02 15.73 4.81
N ASP A 47 -18.85 16.37 5.96
CA ASP A 47 -18.49 17.79 6.05
C ASP A 47 -17.04 18.03 5.59
N THR A 48 -16.64 19.30 5.46
CA THR A 48 -15.31 19.68 5.00
C THR A 48 -14.19 19.05 5.82
N ARG A 49 -14.30 19.05 7.15
CA ARG A 49 -13.27 18.54 8.05
C ARG A 49 -13.18 17.01 7.97
N GLN A 50 -14.30 16.32 7.81
CA GLN A 50 -14.35 14.88 7.62
C GLN A 50 -13.71 14.50 6.28
N ARG A 51 -13.97 15.25 5.21
CA ARG A 51 -13.33 15.04 3.89
C ARG A 51 -11.82 15.21 3.97
N GLU A 52 -11.33 16.29 4.57
CA GLU A 52 -9.89 16.52 4.74
C GLU A 52 -9.21 15.37 5.51
N ARG A 53 -9.85 14.88 6.58
CA ARG A 53 -9.32 13.73 7.34
C ARG A 53 -9.31 12.45 6.51
N LEU A 54 -10.32 12.22 5.69
CA LEU A 54 -10.42 11.05 4.83
C LEU A 54 -9.34 11.09 3.73
N GLU A 55 -9.16 12.25 3.09
CA GLU A 55 -8.14 12.48 2.07
C GLU A 55 -6.73 12.31 2.64
N LEU A 56 -6.46 12.86 3.83
CA LEU A 56 -5.17 12.67 4.51
C LEU A 56 -4.90 11.19 4.83
N GLN A 57 -5.90 10.47 5.34
CA GLN A 57 -5.75 9.04 5.63
C GLN A 57 -5.55 8.21 4.35
N LEU A 58 -6.24 8.57 3.26
CA LEU A 58 -6.04 7.92 1.97
C LEU A 58 -4.61 8.17 1.46
N ALA A 59 -4.11 9.41 1.53
CA ALA A 59 -2.74 9.75 1.16
C ALA A 59 -1.69 8.95 1.96
N VAL A 60 -1.95 8.71 3.26
CA VAL A 60 -1.10 7.80 4.06
C VAL A 60 -1.13 6.38 3.48
N CYS A 61 -2.28 5.85 3.08
CA CYS A 61 -2.42 4.52 2.49
C CYS A 61 -1.78 4.40 1.09
N GLU A 62 -1.55 5.51 0.41
CA GLU A 62 -0.92 5.59 -0.93
C GLU A 62 0.60 5.71 -0.89
N GLY A 63 1.19 5.75 0.31
CA GLY A 63 2.62 5.76 0.50
C GLY A 63 3.31 4.59 -0.23
N SER A 64 4.32 4.90 -1.05
CA SER A 64 5.02 3.89 -1.85
C SER A 64 5.73 2.82 -1.00
N ASP A 65 6.10 3.15 0.24
CA ASP A 65 6.68 2.24 1.22
C ASP A 65 5.84 0.97 1.40
N TRP A 66 4.51 1.06 1.36
CA TRP A 66 3.62 -0.10 1.52
C TRP A 66 3.81 -1.17 0.44
N PHE A 67 4.37 -0.80 -0.71
CA PHE A 67 4.64 -1.69 -1.83
C PHE A 67 6.13 -2.07 -1.95
N TRP A 68 7.00 -1.44 -1.16
CA TRP A 68 8.43 -1.74 -1.10
C TRP A 68 8.72 -2.99 -0.26
N TRP A 69 8.01 -3.15 0.85
CA TRP A 69 8.29 -4.20 1.85
C TRP A 69 7.79 -5.60 1.46
N PRO A 70 6.56 -5.81 0.98
CA PRO A 70 6.02 -7.14 0.72
C PRO A 70 6.84 -7.91 -0.32
N GLY A 71 7.01 -9.22 -0.11
CA GLY A 71 7.80 -10.09 -0.96
C GLY A 71 8.89 -10.84 -0.20
N ASP A 72 9.76 -11.54 -0.92
CA ASP A 72 10.83 -12.37 -0.34
C ASP A 72 12.19 -11.64 -0.27
N GLU A 73 12.25 -10.38 -0.75
CA GLU A 73 13.50 -9.63 -0.80
C GLU A 73 13.91 -9.05 0.58
N ASN A 74 12.93 -8.75 1.43
CA ASN A 74 13.10 -8.14 2.76
C ASN A 74 12.97 -9.18 3.88
N SER A 75 13.51 -8.89 5.07
CA SER A 75 13.45 -9.84 6.19
C SER A 75 12.02 -10.05 6.67
N ALA A 76 11.71 -11.29 7.10
CA ALA A 76 10.41 -11.64 7.67
C ALA A 76 9.98 -10.71 8.82
N ALA A 77 10.93 -10.28 9.65
CA ALA A 77 10.65 -9.39 10.77
C ALA A 77 10.19 -8.00 10.30
N SER A 78 10.84 -7.43 9.30
CA SER A 78 10.47 -6.11 8.77
C SER A 78 9.20 -6.17 7.93
N VAL A 79 9.03 -7.21 7.11
CA VAL A 79 7.79 -7.43 6.35
C VAL A 79 6.61 -7.57 7.30
N SER A 80 6.71 -8.40 8.34
CA SER A 80 5.62 -8.58 9.30
C SER A 80 5.21 -7.28 10.01
N ARG A 81 6.16 -6.40 10.33
CA ARG A 81 5.83 -5.09 10.92
C ARG A 81 5.14 -4.18 9.90
N MET A 82 5.71 -4.05 8.70
CA MET A 82 5.22 -3.09 7.71
C MET A 82 3.88 -3.52 7.11
N GLU A 83 3.69 -4.81 6.84
CA GLU A 83 2.41 -5.35 6.35
C GLU A 83 1.29 -5.15 7.39
N HIS A 84 1.61 -5.35 8.68
CA HIS A 84 0.65 -5.15 9.76
C HIS A 84 0.26 -3.68 9.90
N LEU A 85 1.24 -2.78 9.89
CA LEU A 85 0.99 -1.33 9.91
C LEU A 85 0.14 -0.91 8.71
N TYR A 86 0.42 -1.43 7.52
CA TYR A 86 -0.37 -1.12 6.33
C TYR A 86 -1.84 -1.53 6.48
N ARG A 87 -2.10 -2.76 6.93
CA ARG A 87 -3.46 -3.22 7.22
C ARG A 87 -4.16 -2.36 8.28
N MET A 88 -3.44 -1.87 9.28
CA MET A 88 -3.98 -0.94 10.27
C MET A 88 -4.36 0.42 9.65
N GLN A 89 -3.56 0.97 8.74
CA GLN A 89 -3.89 2.22 8.04
C GLN A 89 -5.14 2.08 7.18
N LEU A 90 -5.25 0.99 6.42
CA LEU A 90 -6.44 0.68 5.62
C LEU A 90 -7.67 0.48 6.51
N THR A 91 -7.53 -0.25 7.62
CA THR A 91 -8.60 -0.44 8.62
C THR A 91 -9.06 0.91 9.19
N GLY A 92 -8.13 1.81 9.47
CA GLY A 92 -8.42 3.18 9.91
C GLY A 92 -9.20 3.97 8.87
N LEU A 93 -8.85 3.83 7.59
CA LEU A 93 -9.54 4.47 6.47
C LEU A 93 -11.02 4.03 6.38
N TYR A 94 -11.30 2.73 6.44
CA TYR A 94 -12.69 2.22 6.47
C TYR A 94 -13.47 2.77 7.67
N ARG A 95 -12.85 2.80 8.86
CA ARG A 95 -13.48 3.35 10.06
C ARG A 95 -13.79 4.85 9.98
N LEU A 96 -12.95 5.64 9.29
CA LEU A 96 -13.24 7.06 9.05
C LEU A 96 -14.47 7.26 8.16
N MET A 97 -14.80 6.27 7.33
CA MET A 97 -16.02 6.25 6.54
C MET A 97 -17.20 5.65 7.31
N ASP A 98 -17.06 5.27 8.58
CA ASP A 98 -18.07 4.48 9.31
C ASP A 98 -18.42 3.15 8.62
N GLU A 99 -17.48 2.58 7.86
CA GLU A 99 -17.64 1.31 7.17
C GLU A 99 -16.91 0.18 7.89
N THR A 100 -17.41 -1.05 7.76
CA THR A 100 -16.76 -2.22 8.34
C THR A 100 -15.57 -2.61 7.48
N PRO A 101 -14.34 -2.67 8.04
CA PRO A 101 -13.17 -3.11 7.30
C PRO A 101 -13.34 -4.54 6.79
N PRO A 102 -12.95 -4.86 5.54
CA PRO A 102 -13.03 -6.22 5.01
C PRO A 102 -12.20 -7.23 5.83
N ASP A 103 -12.72 -8.45 5.99
CA ASP A 103 -12.12 -9.51 6.82
C ASP A 103 -10.68 -9.86 6.42
N TYR A 104 -10.33 -9.71 5.15
CA TYR A 104 -8.97 -9.98 4.68
C TYR A 104 -7.92 -9.05 5.31
N LEU A 105 -8.31 -7.87 5.81
CA LEU A 105 -7.40 -6.96 6.53
C LEU A 105 -7.05 -7.48 7.94
N ALA A 106 -7.79 -8.45 8.47
CA ALA A 106 -7.44 -9.10 9.73
C ALA A 106 -6.32 -10.13 9.58
N GLN A 107 -6.04 -10.59 8.35
CA GLN A 107 -5.08 -11.65 8.08
C GLN A 107 -3.79 -11.08 7.44
N PRO A 108 -2.60 -11.60 7.81
CA PRO A 108 -1.36 -11.22 7.13
C PRO A 108 -1.41 -11.58 5.65
N PHE A 109 -0.90 -10.69 4.79
CA PHE A 109 -0.85 -10.91 3.34
C PHE A 109 0.56 -11.14 2.79
N SER A 110 1.60 -10.89 3.59
CA SER A 110 3.00 -11.15 3.25
C SER A 110 3.76 -11.61 4.49
N ARG A 111 4.79 -12.44 4.30
CA ARG A 111 5.58 -13.04 5.40
C ARG A 111 7.06 -12.73 5.35
N GLY A 112 7.57 -12.17 4.26
CA GLY A 112 9.00 -11.94 4.07
C GLY A 112 9.80 -13.22 3.91
N SER A 113 11.13 -13.07 3.89
CA SER A 113 12.08 -14.20 3.83
C SER A 113 13.01 -14.22 5.04
N VAL A 114 13.45 -15.41 5.45
CA VAL A 114 14.50 -15.59 6.47
C VAL A 114 15.87 -15.13 5.93
N GLN A 115 16.05 -15.12 4.61
CA GLN A 115 17.27 -14.68 3.93
C GLN A 115 17.18 -13.24 3.40
N GLY A 116 16.07 -12.55 3.65
CA GLY A 116 15.85 -11.19 3.16
C GLY A 116 16.76 -10.18 3.84
N SER A 117 17.09 -9.11 3.13
CA SER A 117 17.91 -8.01 3.62
C SER A 117 17.12 -6.71 3.64
N ASP A 118 16.98 -6.11 4.81
CA ASP A 118 16.10 -4.96 5.01
C ASP A 118 16.64 -3.69 4.36
N GLY A 119 15.77 -2.95 3.68
CA GLY A 119 16.03 -1.57 3.25
C GLY A 119 17.20 -1.41 2.28
N VAL A 120 17.73 -2.51 1.74
CA VAL A 120 18.85 -2.45 0.80
C VAL A 120 18.31 -2.07 -0.57
N MET A 121 18.54 -0.81 -0.97
CA MET A 121 18.49 -0.38 -2.36
C MET A 121 19.50 -1.22 -3.15
N ARG A 122 19.03 -2.21 -3.91
CA ARG A 122 19.90 -3.02 -4.77
C ARG A 122 20.16 -2.24 -6.06
N PRO A 123 21.43 -1.98 -6.43
CA PRO A 123 21.74 -1.32 -7.68
C PRO A 123 21.18 -2.12 -8.87
N ALA A 124 20.91 -1.41 -9.97
CA ALA A 124 20.58 -2.05 -11.24
C ALA A 124 21.69 -3.04 -11.62
N GLN A 125 21.31 -4.27 -12.00
CA GLN A 125 22.22 -5.20 -12.67
C GLN A 125 22.27 -4.87 -14.16
#